data_AF-A0A8I2FXB7-F1
#
_entry.id   AF-A0A8I2FXB7-F1
#
_cell.length_a   1.000
_cell.length_b   1.000
_cell.length_c   1.000
_cell.angle_alpha   90.00
_cell.angle_beta   90.00
_cell.angle_gamma   90.00
#
_symmetry.space_group_name_H-M   'P 1'
#
loop_
_entity.id
_entity.type
_entity.pdbx_description
1 polymer ?
#
loop_
_entity_poly.entity_id
_entity_poly.type
_entity_poly.pdbx_seq_one_letter_code
_entity_poly.pdbx_strand_id
1 'polypeptide(L)'
;MHDEKEEEKVTLELLKKYGVKWAVLAAMVINLKKKGANIPFDTSNEIEVSHVKISSGCFSPCDVNCDLSKIEGNLVPIGVNYGEEYMNQWFDLLGKAMSGELEPSQISEIPLLKPIESRCGFLDCTC
;
A
#
# COMPACT_ATOMS: atom_id res chain seq x y z
N MET A 1 -21.21 16.81 -20.62
CA MET A 1 -20.93 17.37 -19.28
C MET A 1 -21.39 16.40 -18.17
N HIS A 2 -21.30 15.09 -18.39
CA HIS A 2 -21.57 14.05 -17.38
C HIS A 2 -20.34 13.13 -17.16
N ASP A 3 -19.45 12.96 -18.16
CA ASP A 3 -18.23 12.13 -18.06
C ASP A 3 -17.17 12.61 -17.04
N GLU A 4 -16.88 13.91 -16.95
CA GLU A 4 -15.74 14.41 -16.13
C GLU A 4 -15.90 14.12 -14.62
N LYS A 5 -17.13 14.07 -14.11
CA LYS A 5 -17.39 13.76 -12.69
C LYS A 5 -17.29 12.28 -12.35
N GLU A 6 -17.40 11.41 -13.35
CA GLU A 6 -17.34 9.96 -13.17
C GLU A 6 -15.88 9.49 -13.22
N GLU A 7 -15.08 10.04 -14.15
CA GLU A 7 -13.63 9.79 -14.20
C GLU A 7 -12.88 10.29 -12.95
N GLU A 8 -13.26 11.45 -12.41
CA GLU A 8 -12.63 12.01 -11.21
C GLU A 8 -12.89 11.13 -9.97
N LYS A 9 -14.11 10.59 -9.85
CA LYS A 9 -14.47 9.65 -8.77
C LYS A 9 -13.73 8.33 -8.87
N VAL A 10 -13.67 7.75 -10.07
CA VAL A 10 -12.95 6.50 -10.31
C VAL A 10 -11.46 6.67 -9.99
N THR A 11 -10.89 7.82 -10.35
CA THR A 11 -9.48 8.15 -10.06
C THR A 11 -9.23 8.27 -8.56
N LEU A 12 -10.13 8.93 -7.82
CA LEU A 12 -10.03 9.07 -6.36
C LEU A 12 -10.16 7.73 -5.64
N GLU A 13 -11.10 6.88 -6.04
CA GLU A 13 -11.25 5.54 -5.46
C GLU A 13 -10.01 4.67 -5.70
N LEU A 14 -9.41 4.79 -6.89
CA LEU A 14 -8.17 4.08 -7.21
C LEU A 14 -6.99 4.58 -6.37
N LEU A 15 -6.88 5.90 -6.21
CA LEU A 15 -5.88 6.56 -5.36
C LEU A 15 -5.94 6.04 -3.92
N LYS A 16 -7.15 5.95 -3.36
CA LYS A 16 -7.38 5.38 -2.03
C LYS A 16 -6.89 3.94 -1.94
N LYS A 17 -7.31 3.09 -2.88
CA LYS A 17 -6.92 1.67 -2.92
C LYS A 17 -5.41 1.50 -3.00
N TYR A 18 -4.74 2.25 -3.88
CA TYR A 18 -3.28 2.22 -4.01
C TYR A 18 -2.56 2.77 -2.79
N GLY A 19 -3.11 3.82 -2.19
CA GLY A 19 -2.64 4.39 -0.94
C GLY A 19 -2.65 3.41 0.22
N VAL A 20 -3.77 2.70 0.38
CA VAL A 20 -3.92 1.67 1.42
C VAL A 20 -3.06 0.45 1.10
N LYS A 21 -3.00 0.00 -0.16
CA LYS A 21 -2.08 -1.09 -0.57
C LYS A 21 -0.63 -0.74 -0.26
N TRP A 22 -0.22 0.49 -0.59
CA TRP A 22 1.11 0.99 -0.25
C TRP A 22 1.37 0.95 1.26
N ALA A 23 0.41 1.37 2.08
CA ALA A 23 0.52 1.36 3.54
C ALA A 23 0.75 -0.07 4.06
N VAL A 24 0.01 -1.06 3.54
CA VAL A 24 0.18 -2.47 3.90
C VAL A 24 1.57 -2.98 3.53
N LEU A 25 2.04 -2.70 2.30
CA LEU A 25 3.37 -3.14 1.85
C LEU A 25 4.50 -2.46 2.63
N ALA A 26 4.38 -1.16 2.93
CA ALA A 26 5.35 -0.43 3.74
C ALA A 26 5.42 -0.97 5.18
N ALA A 27 4.27 -1.29 5.78
CA ALA A 27 4.20 -1.93 7.10
C ALA A 27 4.84 -3.33 7.08
N MET A 28 4.61 -4.11 6.02
CA MET A 28 5.22 -5.43 5.83
C MET A 28 6.75 -5.33 5.77
N VAL A 29 7.30 -4.36 5.03
CA VAL A 29 8.76 -4.10 5.01
C VAL A 29 9.31 -3.85 6.42
N ILE A 30 8.65 -2.97 7.19
CA ILE A 30 9.08 -2.67 8.56
C ILE A 30 9.00 -3.92 9.45
N ASN A 31 7.92 -4.69 9.34
CA ASN A 31 7.72 -5.89 10.13
C ASN A 31 8.77 -6.98 9.80
N LEU A 32 9.02 -7.22 8.52
CA LEU A 32 10.04 -8.16 8.06
C LEU A 32 11.44 -7.75 8.51
N LYS A 33 11.79 -6.45 8.40
CA LYS A 33 13.05 -5.91 8.93
C LYS A 33 13.19 -6.15 10.43
N LYS A 34 12.12 -5.92 11.22
CA LYS A 34 12.11 -6.20 12.67
C LYS A 34 12.30 -7.69 12.99
N LYS A 35 11.84 -8.58 12.10
CA LYS A 35 12.05 -10.03 12.20
C LYS A 35 13.41 -10.49 11.66
N GLY A 36 14.29 -9.57 11.27
CA GLY A 36 15.63 -9.87 10.76
C GLY A 36 15.70 -10.29 9.29
N ALA A 37 14.62 -10.08 8.52
CA ALA A 37 14.63 -10.40 7.09
C ALA A 37 15.55 -9.43 6.33
N ASN A 38 16.32 -9.98 5.39
CA ASN A 38 17.09 -9.16 4.46
C ASN A 38 16.18 -8.69 3.30
N ILE A 39 15.67 -7.47 3.42
CA ILE A 39 14.88 -6.83 2.35
C ILE A 39 15.84 -6.17 1.36
N PRO A 40 15.76 -6.46 0.05
CA PRO A 40 16.57 -5.78 -0.94
C PRO A 40 16.44 -4.26 -0.83
N PHE A 41 17.56 -3.56 -0.95
CA PHE A 41 17.58 -2.10 -0.90
C PHE A 41 16.63 -1.50 -1.95
N ASP A 42 16.62 -2.09 -3.14
CA ASP A 42 15.76 -1.69 -4.25
C ASP A 42 14.28 -1.74 -3.85
N THR A 43 13.82 -2.80 -3.19
CA THR A 43 12.42 -2.92 -2.72
C THR A 43 12.07 -1.84 -1.69
N SER A 44 13.00 -1.50 -0.80
CA SER A 44 12.77 -0.41 0.17
C SER A 44 12.68 0.95 -0.53
N ASN A 45 13.51 1.19 -1.55
CA ASN A 45 13.49 2.42 -2.33
C ASN A 45 12.23 2.52 -3.21
N GLU A 46 11.80 1.41 -3.80
CA GLU A 46 10.57 1.33 -4.61
C GLU A 46 9.31 1.69 -3.79
N ILE A 47 9.27 1.32 -2.51
CA ILE A 47 8.21 1.75 -1.57
C ILE A 47 8.19 3.28 -1.43
N GLU A 48 9.35 3.92 -1.29
CA GLU A 48 9.45 5.38 -1.14
C GLU A 48 9.07 6.11 -2.44
N VAL A 49 9.54 5.60 -3.58
CA VAL A 49 9.18 6.17 -4.89
C VAL A 49 7.68 6.04 -5.14
N SER A 50 7.07 4.89 -4.83
CA SER A 50 5.63 4.70 -4.96
C SER A 50 4.84 5.64 -4.07
N HIS A 51 5.31 5.90 -2.84
CA HIS A 51 4.70 6.88 -1.94
C HIS A 51 4.67 8.28 -2.56
N VAL A 52 5.80 8.73 -3.12
CA VAL A 52 5.91 10.05 -3.76
C VAL A 52 4.98 10.14 -4.97
N LYS A 53 4.91 9.08 -5.80
CA LYS A 53 3.97 9.04 -6.92
C LYS A 53 2.53 9.20 -6.44
N ILE A 54 2.10 8.35 -5.51
CA ILE A 54 0.71 8.36 -5.00
C ILE A 54 0.36 9.71 -4.36
N SER A 55 1.23 10.23 -3.49
CA SER A 55 0.99 11.51 -2.78
C SER A 55 1.01 12.73 -3.70
N SER A 56 1.73 12.68 -4.83
CA SER A 56 1.77 13.78 -5.81
C SER A 56 0.53 13.86 -6.70
N GLY A 57 -0.26 12.78 -6.80
CA GLY A 57 -1.40 12.68 -7.71
C GLY A 57 -1.05 12.74 -9.21
N CYS A 58 0.22 12.90 -9.59
CA CYS A 58 0.68 13.03 -10.97
C CYS A 58 1.28 11.72 -11.47
N PHE A 59 0.43 10.73 -11.76
CA PHE A 59 0.87 9.43 -12.23
C PHE A 59 -0.22 8.73 -13.05
N SER A 60 0.20 7.76 -13.87
CA SER A 60 -0.72 6.82 -14.49
C SER A 60 -1.09 5.71 -13.50
N PRO A 61 -2.37 5.39 -13.30
CA PRO A 61 -2.82 4.25 -12.51
C PRO A 61 -2.06 2.94 -12.76
N CYS A 62 -1.76 2.66 -14.03
CA CYS A 62 -1.03 1.46 -14.43
C CYS A 62 0.39 1.43 -13.85
N ASP A 63 1.07 2.58 -13.82
CA ASP A 63 2.45 2.67 -13.34
C ASP A 63 2.51 2.38 -11.84
N VAL A 64 1.61 3.00 -11.05
CA VAL A 64 1.54 2.75 -9.60
C VAL A 64 1.14 1.31 -9.31
N ASN A 65 0.19 0.75 -10.06
CA ASN A 65 -0.17 -0.65 -9.87
C ASN A 65 0.99 -1.60 -10.21
N CYS A 66 1.75 -1.33 -11.27
CA CYS A 66 2.93 -2.10 -11.63
C CYS A 66 4.01 -2.03 -10.55
N ASP A 67 4.30 -0.83 -10.03
CA ASP A 67 5.28 -0.64 -8.96
C ASP A 67 4.86 -1.39 -7.68
N LEU A 68 3.61 -1.22 -7.23
CA LEU A 68 3.11 -1.89 -6.03
C LEU A 68 3.06 -3.41 -6.19
N SER A 69 2.72 -3.92 -7.38
CA SER A 69 2.69 -5.36 -7.66
C SER A 69 4.11 -5.95 -7.71
N LYS A 70 5.09 -5.20 -8.22
CA LYS A 70 6.50 -5.60 -8.19
C LYS A 70 7.02 -5.68 -6.76
N ILE A 71 6.70 -4.69 -5.94
CA ILE A 71 7.06 -4.67 -4.51
C ILE A 71 6.43 -5.87 -3.79
N GLU A 72 5.14 -6.11 -4.00
CA GLU A 72 4.43 -7.26 -3.43
C GLU A 72 5.10 -8.58 -3.84
N GLY A 73 5.42 -8.76 -5.13
CA GLY A 73 6.13 -9.93 -5.65
C GLY A 73 7.53 -10.13 -5.04
N ASN A 74 8.19 -9.06 -4.59
CA ASN A 74 9.46 -9.14 -3.88
C ASN A 74 9.28 -9.48 -2.39
N LEU A 75 8.20 -9.02 -1.75
CA LEU A 75 7.98 -9.20 -0.31
C LEU A 75 7.30 -10.53 0.05
N VAL A 76 6.38 -11.01 -0.79
CA VAL A 76 5.64 -12.27 -0.55
C VAL A 76 6.57 -13.47 -0.36
N PRO A 77 7.57 -13.72 -1.23
CA PRO A 77 8.49 -14.85 -1.04
C PRO A 77 9.29 -14.76 0.27
N ILE A 78 9.62 -13.54 0.70
CA ILE A 78 10.32 -13.31 1.97
C ILE A 78 9.40 -13.61 3.15
N GLY A 79 8.15 -13.15 3.08
CA GLY A 79 7.15 -13.37 4.12
C GLY A 79 6.73 -14.82 4.28
N VAL A 80 6.67 -15.59 3.20
CA VAL A 80 6.36 -17.05 3.24
C VAL A 80 7.35 -17.82 4.12
N ASN A 81 8.62 -17.38 4.21
CA ASN A 81 9.61 -18.01 5.10
C ASN A 81 9.27 -17.89 6.59
N TYR A 82 8.36 -17.00 6.96
CA TYR A 82 7.88 -16.82 8.34
C TYR A 82 6.58 -17.60 8.64
N GLY A 83 6.08 -18.38 7.67
CA GLY A 83 4.93 -19.27 7.82
C GLY A 83 3.62 -18.73 7.25
N GLU A 84 2.67 -19.64 7.05
CA GLU A 84 1.36 -19.34 6.47
C GLU A 84 0.53 -18.39 7.34
N GLU A 85 0.52 -18.60 8.67
CA GLU A 85 -0.20 -17.74 9.61
C GLU A 85 0.27 -16.27 9.53
N TYR A 86 1.58 -16.07 9.34
CA TYR A 86 2.14 -14.74 9.13
C TYR A 86 1.60 -14.11 7.84
N MET A 87 1.62 -14.85 6.74
CA MET A 87 1.19 -14.35 5.43
C MET A 87 -0.32 -14.12 5.33
N ASN A 88 -1.14 -14.93 6.01
CA ASN A 88 -2.59 -14.80 6.00
C ASN A 88 -3.05 -13.40 6.45
N GLN A 89 -2.39 -12.82 7.44
CA GLN A 89 -2.69 -11.46 7.91
C GLN A 89 -2.40 -10.41 6.82
N TRP A 90 -1.29 -10.56 6.09
CA TRP A 90 -0.92 -9.62 5.03
C TRP A 90 -1.80 -9.76 3.80
N PHE A 91 -2.14 -10.99 3.41
CA PHE A 91 -3.05 -11.25 2.29
C PHE A 91 -4.46 -10.74 2.55
N ASP A 92 -4.98 -10.90 3.78
CA ASP A 92 -6.26 -10.31 4.18
C ASP A 92 -6.24 -8.78 4.05
N LEU A 93 -5.19 -8.12 4.54
CA LEU A 93 -5.04 -6.67 4.44
C LEU A 93 -4.88 -6.19 3.00
N LEU A 94 -4.09 -6.88 2.17
CA LEU A 94 -3.93 -6.56 0.75
C LEU A 94 -5.23 -6.76 -0.03
N GLY A 95 -5.98 -7.82 0.28
CA GLY A 95 -7.29 -8.09 -0.29
C GLY A 95 -8.27 -6.96 0.02
N LYS A 96 -8.39 -6.59 1.30
CA LYS A 96 -9.26 -5.49 1.77
C LYS A 96 -8.87 -4.13 1.19
N ALA A 97 -7.56 -3.89 1.04
CA ALA A 97 -7.07 -2.67 0.40
C ALA A 97 -7.54 -2.56 -1.07
N MET A 98 -7.48 -3.66 -1.82
CA MET A 98 -7.85 -3.66 -3.24
C MET A 98 -9.36 -3.76 -3.48
N SER A 99 -10.13 -4.37 -2.57
CA SER A 99 -11.59 -4.36 -2.62
C SER A 99 -12.18 -2.99 -2.26
N GLY A 100 -11.44 -2.16 -1.53
CA GLY A 100 -11.94 -0.89 -0.99
C GLY A 100 -12.71 -1.08 0.33
N GLU A 101 -12.60 -2.24 0.96
CA GLU A 101 -13.15 -2.50 2.30
C GLU A 101 -12.32 -1.85 3.40
N LEU A 102 -11.06 -1.51 3.11
CA LEU A 102 -10.18 -0.80 4.02
C LEU A 102 -10.02 0.66 3.55
N GLU A 103 -10.63 1.58 4.29
CA GLU A 103 -10.46 3.01 4.08
C GLU A 103 -9.19 3.53 4.77
N PRO A 104 -8.58 4.62 4.26
CA PRO A 104 -7.39 5.19 4.87
C PRO A 104 -7.51 5.57 6.35
N SER A 105 -8.67 6.04 6.78
CA SER A 105 -8.93 6.41 8.18
C SER A 105 -8.79 5.23 9.15
N GLN A 106 -9.00 4.00 8.66
CA GLN A 106 -8.92 2.77 9.44
C GLN A 106 -7.47 2.26 9.60
N ILE A 107 -6.49 2.85 8.90
CA ILE A 107 -5.08 2.44 9.00
C ILE A 107 -4.56 2.58 10.44
N SER A 108 -4.94 3.65 11.14
CA SER A 108 -4.55 3.91 12.54
C SER A 108 -5.10 2.86 13.53
N GLU A 109 -6.23 2.25 13.19
CA GLU A 109 -6.91 1.25 14.03
C GLU A 109 -6.26 -0.13 13.94
N ILE A 110 -5.49 -0.41 12.88
CA ILE A 110 -4.87 -1.71 12.63
C ILE A 110 -3.47 -1.76 13.26
N PRO A 111 -3.23 -2.61 14.28
CA PRO A 111 -1.93 -2.66 14.98
C PRO A 111 -0.73 -2.95 14.08
N LEU A 112 -0.91 -3.76 13.02
CA LEU A 112 0.15 -4.07 12.05
C LEU A 112 0.57 -2.85 11.22
N LEU A 113 -0.33 -1.87 11.04
CA LEU A 113 -0.11 -0.69 10.22
C LEU A 113 0.32 0.55 11.03
N LYS A 114 0.21 0.52 12.36
CA LYS A 114 0.70 1.62 13.24
C LYS A 114 2.10 2.15 12.91
N PRO A 115 3.10 1.34 12.52
CA PRO A 115 4.42 1.87 12.20
C PRO A 115 4.46 2.84 11.00
N ILE A 116 3.43 2.84 10.15
CA ILE A 116 3.34 3.70 8.95
C ILE A 116 2.29 4.80 9.05
N GLU A 117 1.56 4.91 10.17
CA GLU A 117 0.48 5.88 10.37
C GLU A 117 0.93 7.32 10.09
N SER A 118 2.07 7.73 10.65
CA SER A 118 2.67 9.06 10.41
C SER A 118 2.98 9.39 8.95
N ARG A 119 3.01 8.37 8.09
CA ARG A 119 3.31 8.48 6.66
C ARG A 119 2.05 8.40 5.79
N CYS A 120 0.89 8.12 6.36
CA CYS A 120 -0.38 8.01 5.64
C CYS A 120 -1.17 9.33 5.57
N GLY A 121 -0.65 10.44 6.11
CA GLY A 121 -1.37 11.72 6.14
C GLY A 121 -1.77 12.28 4.77
N PHE A 122 -1.18 11.80 3.67
CA PHE A 122 -1.62 12.14 2.30
C PHE A 122 -2.96 11.49 1.92
N LEU A 123 -3.39 10.44 2.62
CA LEU A 123 -4.65 9.75 2.37
C LEU A 123 -5.85 10.40 3.05
N ASP A 124 -5.59 11.24 4.06
CA ASP A 124 -6.61 12.05 4.74
C ASP A 124 -6.94 13.35 3.98
N CYS A 125 -6.28 13.60 2.84
CA CYS A 125 -6.58 14.73 1.97
C CYS A 125 -8.01 14.63 1.44
N THR A 126 -8.90 15.33 2.10
CA THR A 126 -10.25 15.67 1.64
C THR A 126 -10.08 16.84 0.67
N CYS A 127 -10.00 16.55 -0.63
CA CYS A 127 -10.23 17.57 -1.66
C CYS A 127 -11.72 17.93 -1.70
#